data_AF-B3VSE1-F1
#
_entry.id   AF-B3VSE1-F1
#
_cell.length_a   1.000
_cell.length_b   1.000
_cell.length_c   1.000
_cell.angle_alpha   90.00
_cell.angle_beta   90.00
_cell.angle_gamma   90.00
#
_symmetry.space_group_name_H-M   'P 1'
#
loop_
_entity.id
_entity.type
_entity.pdbx_description
1 polymer ?
#
loop_
_entity_poly.entity_id
_entity_poly.type
_entity_poly.pdbx_seq_one_letter_code
_entity_poly.pdbx_strand_id
1 'polypeptide(L)'
;GGQYTAYRFGIFYAPFFVIFATSAVLVGLTCHYTYKVIHNGVSDNKDRHIKYQFKLVNYIIVFLVCWIFAVVNRIINSLNIFDYTCNMLHTYLSISHGFYASIVFIYN
;
A
#
# COMPACT_ATOMS: atom_id res chain seq x y z
N GLY A 1 22.74 -2.08 21.05
CA GLY A 1 21.45 -1.40 20.76
C GLY A 1 20.24 -2.31 20.67
N GLY A 2 20.24 -3.53 21.22
CA GLY A 2 19.14 -4.50 21.10
C GLY A 2 18.10 -4.51 22.24
N GLN A 3 18.24 -3.65 23.24
CA GLN A 3 17.42 -3.66 24.46
C GLN A 3 15.99 -3.07 24.27
N TYR A 4 15.66 -2.56 23.08
CA TYR A 4 14.35 -1.94 22.80
C TYR A 4 13.72 -2.39 21.47
N THR A 5 14.15 -3.53 20.91
CA THR A 5 13.67 -4.02 19.62
C THR A 5 12.15 -4.24 19.62
N ALA A 6 11.61 -4.86 20.69
CA ALA A 6 10.17 -5.08 20.84
C ALA A 6 9.38 -3.77 21.00
N TYR A 7 9.91 -2.80 21.74
CA TYR A 7 9.28 -1.50 21.95
C TYR A 7 9.23 -0.66 20.66
N ARG A 8 10.33 -0.67 19.89
CA ARG A 8 10.39 -0.04 18.56
C ARG A 8 9.44 -0.71 17.57
N PHE A 9 9.32 -2.03 17.63
CA PHE A 9 8.39 -2.79 16.79
C PHE A 9 6.94 -2.44 17.12
N GLY A 10 6.57 -2.46 18.40
CA GLY A 10 5.21 -2.17 18.84
C GLY A 10 4.76 -0.74 18.49
N ILE A 11 5.61 0.26 18.71
CA ILE A 11 5.22 1.66 18.53
C ILE A 11 5.26 2.10 17.07
N PHE A 12 6.28 1.68 16.31
CA PHE A 12 6.49 2.20 14.96
C PHE A 12 6.09 1.22 13.87
N TYR A 13 6.20 -0.09 14.09
CA TYR A 13 5.92 -1.08 13.04
C TYR A 13 4.50 -1.62 13.10
N ALA A 14 3.91 -1.78 14.28
CA ALA A 14 2.53 -2.27 14.40
C ALA A 14 1.48 -1.32 13.79
N PRO A 15 1.50 0.01 14.05
CA PRO A 15 0.53 0.93 13.41
C PRO A 15 0.69 0.96 11.89
N PHE A 16 1.93 0.90 11.42
CA PHE A 16 2.23 0.84 9.99
C PHE A 16 1.64 -0.44 9.35
N PHE A 17 1.76 -1.58 10.03
CA PHE A 17 1.18 -2.84 9.57
C PHE A 17 -0.34 -2.78 9.51
N VAL A 18 -0.98 -2.13 10.48
CA VAL A 18 -2.43 -1.92 10.47
C VAL A 18 -2.84 -1.08 9.26
N ILE A 19 -2.14 0.03 8.97
CA ILE A 19 -2.42 0.88 7.80
C ILE A 19 -2.23 0.09 6.49
N PHE A 20 -1.17 -0.70 6.39
CA PHE A 20 -0.93 -1.53 5.21
C PHE A 20 -2.03 -2.57 5.01
N ALA A 21 -2.42 -3.29 6.08
CA ALA A 21 -3.45 -4.31 6.03
C ALA A 21 -4.84 -3.72 5.70
N THR A 22 -5.23 -2.61 6.34
CA THR A 22 -6.51 -1.95 6.04
C THR A 22 -6.54 -1.42 4.62
N SER A 23 -5.42 -0.89 4.10
CA SER A 23 -5.31 -0.44 2.71
C SER A 23 -5.52 -1.59 1.72
N ALA A 24 -4.95 -2.77 1.99
CA ALA A 24 -5.15 -3.97 1.17
C ALA A 24 -6.62 -4.42 1.16
N VAL A 25 -7.28 -4.43 2.32
CA VAL A 25 -8.72 -4.75 2.43
C VAL A 25 -9.58 -3.74 1.67
N LEU A 26 -9.29 -2.44 1.81
CA LEU A 26 -10.02 -1.38 1.13
C LEU A 26 -9.93 -1.50 -0.40
N VAL A 27 -8.77 -1.86 -0.95
CA VAL A 27 -8.63 -2.13 -2.39
C VAL A 27 -9.54 -3.28 -2.80
N GLY A 28 -9.50 -4.40 -2.07
CA GLY A 28 -10.35 -5.56 -2.37
C GLY A 28 -11.84 -5.21 -2.39
N LEU A 29 -12.31 -4.48 -1.37
CA LEU A 29 -13.69 -4.02 -1.28
C LEU A 29 -14.06 -3.04 -2.41
N THR A 30 -13.16 -2.10 -2.73
CA THR A 30 -13.38 -1.10 -3.78
C THR A 30 -13.43 -1.74 -5.17
N CYS A 31 -12.56 -2.71 -5.45
CA CYS A 31 -12.59 -3.51 -6.67
C CYS A 31 -13.88 -4.31 -6.79
N HIS A 32 -14.32 -4.97 -5.70
CA HIS A 32 -15.57 -5.72 -5.68
C HIS A 32 -16.79 -4.80 -5.92
N TYR A 33 -16.81 -3.63 -5.28
CA TYR A 33 -17.87 -2.64 -5.47
C TYR A 33 -17.90 -2.11 -6.90
N THR A 34 -16.73 -1.76 -7.46
CA THR A 34 -16.60 -1.31 -8.85
C THR A 34 -17.13 -2.36 -9.82
N TYR A 35 -16.77 -3.64 -9.62
CA TYR A 35 -17.27 -4.75 -10.43
C TYR A 35 -18.80 -4.86 -10.38
N LYS A 36 -19.38 -4.78 -9.17
CA LYS A 36 -20.83 -4.85 -8.97
C LYS A 36 -21.58 -3.68 -9.61
N VAL A 37 -21.05 -2.46 -9.52
CA VAL A 37 -21.64 -1.26 -10.16
C VAL A 37 -21.55 -1.33 -11.68
N ILE A 38 -20.44 -1.85 -12.22
CA ILE A 38 -20.28 -2.06 -13.66
C ILE A 38 -21.32 -3.05 -14.19
N HIS A 39 -21.50 -4.18 -13.48
CA HIS A 39 -22.36 -5.26 -13.93
C HIS A 39 -23.86 -4.96 -13.76
N ASN A 40 -24.26 -4.29 -12.67
CA ASN A 40 -25.67 -4.03 -12.37
C ASN A 40 -26.22 -2.76 -13.05
N GLY A 41 -25.40 -1.94 -13.72
CA GLY A 41 -25.87 -0.80 -14.53
C GLY A 41 -26.54 0.35 -13.75
N VAL A 42 -26.33 0.43 -12.43
CA VAL A 42 -27.19 1.21 -11.49
C VAL A 42 -26.86 2.71 -11.40
N SER A 43 -26.17 3.35 -12.36
CA SER A 43 -25.79 4.77 -12.21
C SER A 43 -25.88 5.59 -13.47
N ASP A 44 -26.59 6.72 -13.38
CA ASP A 44 -26.67 7.78 -14.41
C ASP A 44 -25.33 8.54 -14.60
N ASN A 45 -24.39 8.42 -13.65
CA ASN A 45 -23.06 9.04 -13.67
C ASN A 45 -21.93 7.99 -13.58
N LYS A 46 -22.22 6.77 -14.04
CA LYS A 46 -21.36 5.58 -13.93
C LYS A 46 -19.91 5.82 -14.36
N ASP A 47 -19.71 6.49 -15.49
CA ASP A 47 -18.36 6.73 -16.04
C ASP A 47 -17.50 7.61 -15.14
N ARG A 48 -18.09 8.63 -14.52
CA ARG A 48 -17.36 9.54 -13.62
C ARG A 48 -17.00 8.83 -12.32
N HIS A 49 -17.92 8.05 -11.75
CA HIS A 49 -17.66 7.28 -10.53
C HIS A 49 -16.60 6.18 -10.74
N ILE A 50 -16.67 5.46 -11.87
CA ILE A 50 -15.67 4.45 -12.23
C ILE A 50 -14.30 5.09 -12.37
N LYS A 51 -14.20 6.24 -13.05
CA LYS A 51 -12.92 6.93 -13.25
C LYS A 51 -12.24 7.29 -11.92
N TYR A 52 -12.99 7.83 -10.95
CA TYR A 52 -12.42 8.16 -9.64
C TYR A 52 -12.08 6.92 -8.81
N GLN A 53 -12.95 5.89 -8.82
CA GLN A 53 -12.67 4.62 -8.12
C GLN A 53 -11.41 3.96 -8.68
N PHE A 54 -11.23 3.95 -10.01
CA PHE A 54 -10.06 3.38 -10.66
C PHE A 54 -8.77 4.14 -10.31
N LYS A 55 -8.82 5.48 -10.24
CA LYS A 55 -7.70 6.30 -9.74
C LYS A 55 -7.30 5.93 -8.31
N LEU A 56 -8.30 5.82 -7.43
CA LEU A 56 -8.07 5.49 -6.02
C LEU A 56 -7.47 4.08 -5.87
N VAL A 57 -8.01 3.09 -6.58
CA VAL A 57 -7.51 1.71 -6.57
C VAL A 57 -6.06 1.64 -7.05
N ASN A 58 -5.73 2.26 -8.19
CA ASN A 58 -4.37 2.26 -8.70
C ASN A 58 -3.39 2.96 -7.74
N TYR A 59 -3.83 4.03 -7.10
CA TYR A 59 -3.01 4.73 -6.10
C TYR A 59 -2.68 3.81 -4.92
N ILE A 60 -3.69 3.11 -4.37
CA ILE A 60 -3.47 2.21 -3.24
C ILE A 60 -2.64 0.98 -3.67
N ILE A 61 -2.79 0.48 -4.90
CA ILE A 61 -1.93 -0.60 -5.43
C ILE A 61 -0.46 -0.16 -5.46
N VAL A 62 -0.17 1.04 -5.96
CA VAL A 62 1.21 1.59 -5.96
C VAL A 62 1.74 1.71 -4.53
N PHE A 63 0.91 2.18 -3.60
CA PHE A 63 1.26 2.19 -2.18
C PHE A 63 1.62 0.78 -1.67
N LEU A 64 0.78 -0.22 -1.91
CA LEU A 64 1.04 -1.60 -1.47
C LEU A 64 2.34 -2.17 -2.04
N VAL A 65 2.61 -1.94 -3.32
CA VAL A 65 3.84 -2.42 -3.99
C VAL A 65 5.08 -1.70 -3.46
N CYS A 66 5.04 -0.39 -3.29
CA CYS A 66 6.21 0.36 -2.82
C CYS A 66 6.53 0.02 -1.36
N TRP A 67 5.51 -0.28 -0.55
CA TRP A 67 5.67 -0.48 0.88
C TRP A 67 5.79 -1.96 1.31
N ILE A 68 5.62 -2.93 0.41
CA ILE A 68 5.77 -4.35 0.76
C ILE A 68 7.17 -4.67 1.31
N PHE A 69 8.22 -4.13 0.70
CA PHE A 69 9.59 -4.32 1.16
C PHE A 69 9.84 -3.61 2.49
N ALA A 70 9.13 -2.52 2.75
CA ALA A 70 9.15 -1.84 4.04
C ALA A 70 8.54 -2.72 5.16
N VAL A 71 7.48 -3.47 4.84
CA VAL A 71 6.87 -4.44 5.75
C VAL A 71 7.81 -5.62 5.97
N VAL A 72 8.31 -6.24 4.89
CA VAL A 72 9.21 -7.40 4.95
C VAL A 72 10.50 -7.08 5.72
N ASN A 73 11.14 -5.94 5.43
CA ASN A 73 12.36 -5.52 6.12
C ASN A 73 12.15 -5.36 7.63
N ARG A 74 10.97 -4.90 8.06
CA ARG A 74 10.63 -4.77 9.50
C ARG A 74 10.36 -6.11 10.18
N ILE A 75 9.80 -7.09 9.47
CA ILE A 75 9.64 -8.47 9.96
C ILE A 75 11.02 -9.13 10.10
N ILE A 76 11.88 -9.01 9.09
CA ILE A 76 13.23 -9.59 9.11
C ILE A 76 14.08 -8.97 10.24
N ASN A 77 14.00 -7.65 10.41
CA ASN A 77 14.70 -6.93 11.46
C ASN A 77 14.16 -7.29 12.87
N SER A 78 12.88 -7.65 13.01
CA SER A 78 12.34 -8.13 14.30
C SER A 78 12.89 -9.50 14.71
N LEU A 79 13.34 -10.30 13.73
CA LEU A 79 14.06 -11.56 13.94
C LEU A 79 15.56 -11.35 14.18
N ASN A 80 16.03 -10.11 14.34
CA ASN A 80 17.44 -9.71 14.42
C ASN A 80 18.30 -10.11 13.20
N ILE A 81 17.66 -10.31 12.05
CA ILE A 81 18.36 -10.56 10.78
C ILE A 81 18.50 -9.20 10.08
N PHE A 82 19.73 -8.86 9.69
CA PHE A 82 20.00 -7.67 8.88
C PHE A 82 20.27 -8.10 7.44
N ASP A 83 19.24 -7.98 6.60
CA ASP A 83 19.37 -8.19 5.16
C ASP A 83 19.55 -6.85 4.44
N TYR A 84 20.75 -6.64 3.89
CA TYR A 84 21.09 -5.46 3.11
C TYR A 84 20.19 -5.30 1.87
N THR A 85 19.85 -6.39 1.20
CA THR A 85 19.06 -6.38 -0.04
C THR A 85 17.66 -5.85 0.22
N CYS A 86 17.00 -6.36 1.27
CA CYS A 86 15.68 -5.88 1.68
C CYS A 86 15.70 -4.40 2.09
N ASN A 87 16.74 -3.96 2.80
CA ASN A 87 16.84 -2.58 3.25
C ASN A 87 17.10 -1.60 2.08
N MET A 88 17.90 -2.01 1.09
CA MET A 88 18.16 -1.23 -0.12
C MET A 88 16.87 -1.09 -0.95
N LEU A 89 16.15 -2.19 -1.17
CA LEU A 89 14.86 -2.18 -1.89
C LEU A 89 13.80 -1.36 -1.18
N HIS A 90 13.69 -1.49 0.14
CA HIS A 90 12.81 -0.66 0.96
C HIS A 90 13.12 0.83 0.76
N THR A 91 14.39 1.22 0.85
CA THR A 91 14.80 2.63 0.70
C THR A 91 14.47 3.16 -0.69
N TYR A 92 14.84 2.41 -1.73
CA TYR A 92 14.57 2.79 -3.12
C TYR A 92 13.07 2.95 -3.41
N LEU A 93 12.25 1.97 -3.01
CA LEU A 93 10.81 1.99 -3.25
C LEU A 93 10.07 3.03 -2.41
N SER A 94 10.57 3.34 -1.21
CA SER A 94 9.99 4.39 -0.37
C SER A 94 10.20 5.78 -0.97
N ILE A 95 11.40 6.04 -1.53
CA ILE A 95 11.70 7.32 -2.19
C ILE A 95 10.93 7.43 -3.52
N SER A 96 10.88 6.35 -4.30
CA SER A 96 10.20 6.34 -5.60
C SER A 96 8.67 6.26 -5.50
N HIS A 97 8.10 5.97 -4.33
CA HIS A 97 6.65 5.99 -4.09
C HIS A 97 6.00 7.29 -4.58
N GLY A 98 6.57 8.45 -4.25
CA GLY A 98 6.03 9.75 -4.67
C GLY A 98 6.01 9.93 -6.19
N PHE A 99 7.01 9.38 -6.88
CA PHE A 99 7.09 9.40 -8.33
C PHE A 99 6.01 8.50 -8.97
N TYR A 100 5.91 7.24 -8.54
CA TYR A 100 4.90 6.31 -9.05
C TYR A 100 3.47 6.76 -8.74
N ALA A 101 3.23 7.31 -7.55
CA ALA A 101 1.96 7.89 -7.18
C ALA A 101 1.56 9.06 -8.09
N SER A 102 2.52 9.92 -8.44
CA SER A 102 2.30 11.04 -9.36
C SER A 102 1.96 10.56 -10.78
N ILE A 103 2.63 9.53 -11.27
CA ILE A 103 2.32 8.92 -12.59
C ILE A 103 0.88 8.42 -12.63
N VAL A 104 0.45 7.67 -11.62
CA VAL A 104 -0.93 7.16 -11.55
C VAL A 104 -1.97 8.28 -11.57
N PHE A 105 -1.66 9.41 -10.95
CA PHE A 105 -2.56 10.55 -10.87
C PHE A 105 -2.66 11.33 -12.20
N ILE A 106 -1.55 11.43 -12.94
CA ILE A 106 -1.43 12.19 -14.20
C ILE A 106 -1.94 11.39 -15.41
N TYR A 107 -1.63 10.09 -15.49
CA TYR A 107 -1.94 9.28 -16.69
C TYR A 107 -3.40 8.78 -16.80
N ASN A 108 -4.25 9.02 -15.78
CA ASN A 108 -5.69 8.70 -15.80
C ASN A 108 -6.56 9.95 -15.83
#